data_AF-X1NPY3-F1
#
_entry.id   AF-X1NPY3-F1
#
_cell.length_a   1.000
_cell.length_b   1.000
_cell.length_c   1.000
_cell.angle_alpha   90.00
_cell.angle_beta   90.00
_cell.angle_gamma   90.00
#
_symmetry.space_group_name_H-M   'P 1'
#
loop_
_entity.id
_entity.type
_entity.pdbx_description
1 polymer ?
#
loop_
_entity_poly.entity_id
_entity_poly.type
_entity_poly.pdbx_seq_one_letter_code
_entity_poly.pdbx_strand_id
1 'polypeptide(L)'
;MSVKDADGHKLSLHPERVAEWIKKGTCFPLHAEIGLTNKCNHSCSYCALEWTRLGADTLDYRVLLKCVHNMFQNGVKSVYFAGEGEPTLHPYFEGIIQATNNVGMKVAVSTNGSKYNYDMA
;
A
#
# COMPACT_ATOMS: atom_id res chain seq x y z
N MET A 1 -2.25 17.87 -20.30
CA MET A 1 -2.21 16.39 -20.30
C MET A 1 -3.43 15.91 -21.03
N SER A 2 -3.24 15.22 -22.14
CA SER A 2 -4.25 14.52 -22.90
C SER A 2 -4.38 13.09 -22.38
N VAL A 3 -5.55 12.47 -22.57
CA VAL A 3 -5.72 11.02 -22.30
C VAL A 3 -4.71 10.18 -23.10
N LYS A 4 -4.28 10.67 -24.28
CA LYS A 4 -3.23 10.05 -25.09
C LYS A 4 -1.85 10.01 -24.41
N ASP A 5 -1.59 10.92 -23.46
CA ASP A 5 -0.31 10.96 -22.72
C ASP A 5 -0.24 9.85 -21.65
N ALA A 6 -1.39 9.24 -21.31
CA ALA A 6 -1.48 8.10 -20.39
C ALA A 6 -1.45 6.75 -21.12
N ASP A 7 -1.34 6.75 -22.45
CA ASP A 7 -1.28 5.53 -23.26
C ASP A 7 0.01 4.75 -22.96
N GLY A 8 -0.09 3.42 -22.90
CA GLY A 8 1.01 2.55 -22.44
C GLY A 8 1.29 2.54 -20.92
N HIS A 9 0.68 3.43 -20.14
CA HIS A 9 0.72 3.38 -18.68
C HIS A 9 -0.49 2.64 -18.11
N LYS A 10 -0.38 2.11 -16.87
CA LYS A 10 -1.53 1.51 -16.15
C LYS A 10 -2.72 2.47 -15.99
N LEU A 11 -2.51 3.77 -16.17
CA LEU A 11 -3.55 4.80 -16.14
C LEU A 11 -4.55 4.69 -17.30
N SER A 12 -4.15 4.14 -18.46
CA SER A 12 -5.07 3.92 -19.59
C SER A 12 -6.20 2.95 -19.25
N LEU A 13 -6.00 2.06 -18.27
CA LEU A 13 -7.01 1.14 -17.74
C LEU A 13 -8.03 1.83 -16.81
N HIS A 14 -7.86 3.12 -16.55
CA HIS A 14 -8.70 3.90 -15.65
C HIS A 14 -9.14 5.24 -16.26
N PRO A 15 -9.79 5.23 -17.44
CA PRO A 15 -10.09 6.43 -18.21
C PRO A 15 -10.96 7.45 -17.45
N GLU A 16 -11.87 7.00 -16.61
CA GLU A 16 -12.70 7.88 -15.78
C GLU A 16 -11.88 8.69 -14.77
N ARG A 17 -10.89 8.07 -14.12
CA ARG A 17 -10.00 8.76 -13.17
C ARG A 17 -9.09 9.75 -13.89
N VAL A 18 -8.58 9.39 -15.06
CA VAL A 18 -7.78 10.30 -15.90
C VAL A 18 -8.62 11.49 -16.35
N ALA A 19 -9.86 11.27 -16.79
CA ALA A 19 -10.77 12.34 -17.19
C ALA A 19 -11.12 13.25 -16.00
N GLU A 20 -11.38 12.69 -14.81
CA GLU A 20 -11.58 13.45 -13.58
C GLU A 20 -10.39 14.36 -13.28
N TRP A 21 -9.18 13.80 -13.32
CA TRP A 21 -7.96 14.55 -13.05
C TRP A 21 -7.73 15.69 -14.04
N ILE A 22 -7.89 15.44 -15.34
CA ILE A 22 -7.77 16.47 -16.38
C ILE A 22 -8.78 17.61 -16.15
N LYS A 23 -10.01 17.27 -15.76
CA LYS A 23 -11.08 18.26 -15.54
C LYS A 23 -10.88 19.08 -14.26
N LYS A 24 -10.51 18.44 -13.14
CA LYS A 24 -10.44 19.07 -11.81
C LYS A 24 -9.05 19.58 -11.45
N GLY A 25 -8.00 19.13 -12.14
CA GLY A 25 -6.60 19.37 -11.78
C GLY A 25 -6.09 18.52 -10.61
N THR A 26 -6.98 17.89 -9.84
CA THR A 26 -6.66 17.01 -8.72
C THR A 26 -7.71 15.90 -8.57
N CYS A 27 -7.29 14.74 -8.09
CA CYS A 27 -8.13 13.61 -7.73
C CYS A 27 -7.39 12.71 -6.73
N PHE A 28 -8.10 11.82 -6.06
CA PHE A 28 -7.46 10.78 -5.25
C PHE A 28 -6.60 9.85 -6.13
N PRO A 29 -5.57 9.19 -5.57
CA PRO A 29 -4.80 8.19 -6.30
C PRO A 29 -5.63 6.92 -6.55
N LEU A 30 -5.18 6.07 -7.48
CA LEU A 30 -5.77 4.75 -7.70
C LEU A 30 -5.15 3.67 -6.81
N HIS A 31 -3.90 3.90 -6.41
CA HIS A 31 -3.05 2.98 -5.69
C HIS A 31 -2.26 3.73 -4.63
N ALA A 32 -2.13 3.16 -3.43
CA ALA A 32 -1.32 3.69 -2.36
C ALA A 32 -0.34 2.63 -1.85
N GLU A 33 0.91 3.03 -1.60
CA GLU A 33 1.91 2.21 -0.94
C GLU A 33 2.03 2.65 0.53
N ILE A 34 2.03 1.69 1.46
CA ILE A 34 2.03 1.96 2.90
C ILE A 34 3.01 1.01 3.60
N GLY A 35 3.97 1.60 4.32
CA GLY A 35 4.81 0.89 5.29
C GLY A 35 4.04 0.63 6.57
N LEU A 36 3.88 -0.65 6.93
CA LEU A 36 3.26 -1.02 8.21
C LEU A 36 4.22 -0.81 9.38
N THR A 37 5.51 -1.00 9.14
CA THR A 37 6.58 -0.81 10.10
C THR A 37 7.87 -0.64 9.34
N ASN A 38 8.81 0.15 9.86
CA ASN A 38 10.19 0.21 9.34
C ASN A 38 11.08 -0.92 9.90
N LYS A 39 10.57 -1.77 10.80
CA LYS A 39 11.28 -2.94 11.33
C LYS A 39 11.42 -4.01 10.26
N CYS A 40 12.59 -4.60 10.14
CA CYS A 40 12.82 -5.76 9.28
C CYS A 40 13.88 -6.69 9.88
N ASN A 41 13.68 -7.99 9.71
CA ASN A 41 14.51 -9.05 10.28
C ASN A 41 15.67 -9.48 9.37
N HIS A 42 15.93 -8.74 8.28
CA HIS A 42 17.08 -8.90 7.39
C HIS A 42 17.91 -7.61 7.38
N SER A 43 19.18 -7.63 7.01
CA SER A 43 19.99 -6.41 6.77
C SER A 43 20.65 -6.51 5.39
N CYS A 44 19.82 -6.39 4.35
CA CYS A 44 20.28 -6.55 2.97
C CYS A 44 21.24 -5.41 2.61
N SER A 45 22.41 -5.75 2.05
CA SER A 45 23.44 -4.77 1.64
C SER A 45 22.98 -3.77 0.57
N TYR A 46 21.89 -4.08 -0.13
CA TYR A 46 21.28 -3.26 -1.17
C TYR A 46 19.99 -2.55 -0.70
N CYS A 47 19.67 -2.58 0.59
CA CYS A 47 18.45 -1.96 1.10
C CYS A 47 18.58 -0.42 1.11
N ALA A 48 17.83 0.25 0.23
CA ALA A 48 17.80 1.71 0.16
C ALA A 48 17.20 2.39 1.41
N LEU A 49 16.60 1.61 2.32
CA LEU A 49 15.82 2.09 3.46
C LEU A 49 16.33 1.55 4.80
N GLU A 50 17.55 0.98 4.85
CA GLU A 50 18.12 0.51 6.11
C GLU A 50 18.20 1.63 7.17
N TRP A 51 18.50 2.84 6.73
CA TRP A 51 18.60 4.02 7.60
C TRP A 51 17.28 4.37 8.31
N THR A 52 16.12 3.99 7.76
CA THR A 52 14.82 4.30 8.39
C THR A 52 14.58 3.50 9.67
N ARG A 53 15.42 2.50 9.97
CA ARG A 53 15.34 1.69 11.20
C ARG A 53 15.79 2.43 12.46
N LEU A 54 16.48 3.56 12.31
CA LEU A 54 16.85 4.41 13.44
C LEU A 54 15.57 5.08 13.97
N GLY A 55 15.06 4.60 15.11
CA GLY A 55 13.73 4.97 15.60
C GLY A 55 12.64 4.04 15.08
N ALA A 56 12.89 2.72 15.16
CA ALA A 56 11.97 1.72 14.66
C ALA A 56 10.55 1.85 15.27
N ASP A 57 9.54 1.98 14.41
CA ASP A 57 8.16 2.23 14.77
C ASP A 57 7.21 1.34 13.97
N THR A 58 5.98 1.22 14.46
CA THR A 58 4.93 0.36 13.90
C THR A 58 3.64 1.17 13.87
N LEU A 59 3.05 1.28 12.68
CA LEU A 59 1.86 2.10 12.47
C LEU A 59 0.68 1.59 13.31
N ASP A 60 -0.01 2.47 14.06
CA ASP A 60 -1.18 2.03 14.82
C ASP A 60 -2.28 1.52 13.86
N TYR A 61 -2.69 0.26 14.08
CA TYR A 61 -3.62 -0.42 13.18
C TYR A 61 -4.99 0.29 13.08
N ARG A 62 -5.46 0.98 14.13
CA ARG A 62 -6.76 1.67 14.10
C ARG A 62 -6.66 2.93 13.27
N VAL A 63 -5.55 3.64 13.34
CA VAL A 63 -5.26 4.77 12.45
C VAL A 63 -5.22 4.28 11.01
N LEU A 64 -4.49 3.19 10.74
CA LEU A 64 -4.42 2.60 9.40
C LEU A 64 -5.81 2.22 8.86
N LEU A 65 -6.63 1.50 9.63
CA LEU A 65 -7.96 1.08 9.15
C LEU A 65 -8.90 2.27 8.91
N LYS A 66 -8.82 3.34 9.72
CA LYS A 66 -9.53 4.59 9.44
C LYS A 66 -9.08 5.22 8.12
N CYS A 67 -7.77 5.26 7.88
CA CYS A 67 -7.21 5.77 6.62
C CYS A 67 -7.62 4.92 5.42
N VAL A 68 -7.56 3.59 5.52
CA VAL A 68 -8.00 2.65 4.49
C VAL A 68 -9.47 2.86 4.14
N HIS A 69 -10.34 2.97 5.15
CA HIS A 69 -11.76 3.23 4.91
C HIS A 69 -11.98 4.58 4.23
N ASN A 70 -11.28 5.64 4.68
CA ASN A 70 -11.37 6.96 4.05
C ASN A 70 -10.88 6.95 2.59
N MET A 71 -9.77 6.27 2.30
CA MET A 71 -9.25 6.09 0.94
C MET A 71 -10.25 5.37 0.05
N PHE A 72 -10.84 4.27 0.53
CA PHE A 72 -11.86 3.53 -0.21
C PHE A 72 -13.08 4.39 -0.53
N GLN A 73 -13.61 5.13 0.45
CA GLN A 73 -14.74 6.04 0.26
C GLN A 73 -14.46 7.12 -0.80
N ASN A 74 -13.21 7.50 -0.98
CA ASN A 74 -12.77 8.47 -1.98
C ASN A 74 -12.29 7.83 -3.30
N GLY A 75 -12.56 6.52 -3.49
CA GLY A 75 -12.34 5.82 -4.75
C GLY A 75 -10.91 5.35 -4.99
N VAL A 76 -10.05 5.27 -3.96
CA VAL A 76 -8.78 4.56 -4.08
C VAL A 76 -9.10 3.07 -4.24
N LYS A 77 -8.46 2.39 -5.20
CA LYS A 77 -8.84 1.03 -5.60
C LYS A 77 -7.97 -0.06 -4.96
N SER A 78 -6.74 0.27 -4.58
CA SER A 78 -5.78 -0.71 -4.11
C SER A 78 -4.75 -0.15 -3.14
N VAL A 79 -4.25 -1.01 -2.26
CA VAL A 79 -3.15 -0.75 -1.34
C VAL A 79 -2.06 -1.79 -1.55
N TYR A 80 -0.81 -1.34 -1.52
CA TYR A 80 0.38 -2.17 -1.49
C TYR A 80 1.11 -1.97 -0.17
N PHE A 81 1.18 -3.03 0.65
CA PHE A 81 1.91 -3.01 1.91
C PHE A 81 3.37 -3.36 1.63
N ALA A 82 4.21 -2.32 1.61
CA ALA A 82 5.63 -2.37 1.28
C ALA A 82 6.27 -1.02 1.67
N GLY A 83 7.20 -0.52 0.87
CA GLY A 83 7.96 0.70 1.15
C GLY A 83 9.11 0.35 2.08
N GLU A 84 8.84 0.28 3.37
CA GLU A 84 9.85 0.08 4.40
C GLU A 84 9.58 -1.14 5.29
N GLY A 85 10.65 -1.62 5.92
CA GLY A 85 10.61 -2.76 6.82
C GLY A 85 10.13 -4.06 6.17
N GLU A 86 9.62 -4.96 7.02
CA GLU A 86 9.02 -6.22 6.64
C GLU A 86 7.57 -6.23 7.18
N PRO A 87 6.54 -6.14 6.30
CA PRO A 87 5.15 -6.00 6.72
C PRO A 87 4.67 -7.11 7.67
N THR A 88 5.17 -8.34 7.50
CA THR A 88 4.77 -9.49 8.33
C THR A 88 5.21 -9.37 9.80
N LEU A 89 6.10 -8.43 10.13
CA LEU A 89 6.47 -8.14 11.53
C LEU A 89 5.46 -7.24 12.26
N HIS A 90 4.47 -6.69 11.56
CA HIS A 90 3.41 -5.93 12.19
C HIS A 90 2.51 -6.87 13.03
N PRO A 91 2.25 -6.61 14.33
CA PRO A 91 1.49 -7.54 15.20
C PRO A 91 0.08 -7.89 14.71
N TYR A 92 -0.53 -6.99 13.94
CA TYR A 92 -1.86 -7.15 13.35
C TYR A 92 -1.84 -7.39 11.84
N PHE A 93 -0.73 -7.86 11.26
CA PHE A 93 -0.55 -7.99 9.81
C PHE A 93 -1.74 -8.69 9.12
N GLU A 94 -2.08 -9.91 9.52
CA GLU A 94 -3.19 -10.67 8.92
C GLU A 94 -4.53 -9.93 9.02
N GLY A 95 -4.83 -9.37 10.20
CA GLY A 95 -6.03 -8.59 10.44
C GLY A 95 -6.11 -7.33 9.57
N ILE A 96 -4.99 -6.67 9.31
CA ILE A 96 -4.90 -5.52 8.39
C ILE A 96 -5.22 -5.95 6.96
N ILE A 97 -4.64 -7.06 6.50
CA ILE A 97 -4.89 -7.59 5.15
C ILE A 97 -6.38 -7.92 4.99
N GLN A 98 -6.93 -8.69 5.93
CA GLN A 98 -8.34 -9.10 5.91
C GLN A 98 -9.27 -7.88 5.96
N ALA A 99 -9.04 -6.94 6.89
CA ALA A 99 -9.88 -5.75 7.00
C ALA A 99 -9.81 -4.86 5.74
N THR A 100 -8.63 -4.70 5.15
CA THR A 100 -8.45 -3.91 3.92
C THR A 100 -9.16 -4.57 2.73
N ASN A 101 -9.06 -5.90 2.60
CA ASN A 101 -9.78 -6.66 1.58
C ASN A 101 -11.31 -6.61 1.80
N ASN A 102 -11.78 -6.73 3.05
CA ASN A 102 -13.19 -6.66 3.42
C ASN A 102 -13.82 -5.28 3.16
N VAL A 103 -13.03 -4.21 3.21
CA VAL A 103 -13.47 -2.86 2.78
C VAL A 103 -13.74 -2.82 1.27
N GLY A 104 -13.17 -3.74 0.48
CA GLY A 104 -13.33 -3.81 -0.97
C GLY A 104 -12.12 -3.33 -1.77
N MET A 105 -11.00 -3.01 -1.11
CA MET A 105 -9.76 -2.63 -1.78
C MET A 105 -8.96 -3.86 -2.18
N LYS A 106 -8.29 -3.81 -3.34
CA LYS A 106 -7.30 -4.85 -3.71
C LYS A 106 -6.03 -4.67 -2.89
N VAL A 107 -5.51 -5.77 -2.35
CA VAL A 107 -4.32 -5.78 -1.49
C VAL A 107 -3.18 -6.48 -2.20
N ALA A 108 -1.99 -5.88 -2.15
CA ALA A 108 -0.73 -6.50 -2.50
C ALA A 108 0.24 -6.35 -1.32
N VAL A 109 1.18 -7.28 -1.18
CA VAL A 109 2.21 -7.27 -0.14
C VAL A 109 3.55 -7.61 -0.78
N SER A 110 4.61 -6.91 -0.38
CA SER A 110 5.98 -7.36 -0.61
C SER A 110 6.60 -7.79 0.70
N THR A 111 7.15 -9.00 0.72
CA THR A 111 7.72 -9.64 1.89
C THR A 111 9.00 -10.36 1.51
N ASN A 112 9.94 -10.42 2.44
CA ASN A 112 11.13 -11.27 2.35
C ASN A 112 10.79 -12.77 2.49
N GLY A 113 9.56 -13.13 2.86
CA GLY A 113 9.07 -14.51 2.93
C GLY A 113 9.59 -15.34 4.09
N SER A 114 10.49 -14.81 4.92
CA SER A 114 11.12 -15.55 6.03
C SER A 114 10.17 -15.97 7.16
N LYS A 115 9.00 -15.32 7.24
CA LYS A 115 7.94 -15.60 8.22
C LYS A 115 6.71 -16.28 7.63
N TYR A 116 6.77 -16.70 6.36
CA TYR A 116 5.65 -17.38 5.73
C TYR A 116 5.37 -18.73 6.40
N ASN A 117 4.12 -18.98 6.77
CA ASN A 117 3.63 -20.27 7.24
C ASN A 117 2.48 -20.73 6.31
N TYR A 118 2.22 -22.04 6.25
CA TYR A 118 1.18 -22.59 5.37
C TYR A 118 -0.24 -22.25 5.84
N ASP A 119 -0.42 -21.88 7.11
CA ASP A 119 -1.73 -21.59 7.71
C ASP A 119 -2.19 -20.13 7.47
N MET A 120 -1.35 -19.29 6.88
CA MET A 120 -1.65 -17.88 6.54
C MET A 120 -2.46 -17.71 5.24
N ALA A 121 -2.91 -18.80 4.59
CA ALA A 121 -3.64 -18.81 3.32
C ALA A 121 -5.16 -18.98 3.49
#